data_AF-A0A2L2X5W1-F1
#
_entry.id   AF-A0A2L2X5W1-F1
#
_cell.length_a   1.000
_cell.length_b   1.000
_cell.length_c   1.000
_cell.angle_alpha   90.00
_cell.angle_beta   90.00
_cell.angle_gamma   90.00
#
_symmetry.space_group_name_H-M   'P 1'
#
loop_
_entity.id
_entity.type
_entity.pdbx_description
1 polymer ?
#
loop_
_entity_poly.entity_id
_entity_poly.type
_entity_poly.pdbx_seq_one_letter_code
_entity_poly.pdbx_strand_id
1 'polypeptide(L)'
;MNSSQEFYKDISKILNTDTPTSASFYTDALKNVAKYLNTNFCGVYFLDALDLTKKALMYKNKEVLADENIFTPDILAKLKSGKEITFEVDSDKIFKRNLPFELAKKTLISKLHIKKSFFGIFFFNGAQTYTKEEIGATEALCSVYSYLIKDQELSSVFKIQLNALQDALLEKDEAHKMIEKQHKKLLEYDRAKNDFLANISHELRTPLNAILGFSQALDCKIFGEMNQKQHEYVQDIHTSGLHLLNMINELLDLAKIESKVLKLNLNKMSPKNAIEEVLNIIAPLSDKKNIKIIFENNCNTEIVADYQKFQQILYNLLSNAIKFTQNDGKITVRSFFTRPLGKEKKYIL
;
A
#
# COMPACT_ATOMS: atom_id res chain seq x y z
N MET A 1 10.13 53.81 -39.21
CA MET A 1 8.90 53.02 -39.41
C MET A 1 9.14 51.52 -39.67
N ASN A 2 10.34 51.08 -40.11
CA ASN A 2 10.60 49.64 -40.38
C ASN A 2 10.97 48.77 -39.16
N SER A 3 11.57 49.31 -38.08
CA SER A 3 12.08 48.45 -36.98
C SER A 3 10.99 47.84 -36.09
N SER A 4 9.86 48.53 -35.87
CA SER A 4 8.78 48.01 -35.01
C SER A 4 8.01 46.86 -35.65
N GLN A 5 7.74 46.90 -36.97
CA GLN A 5 7.09 45.78 -37.68
C GLN A 5 7.98 44.54 -37.75
N GLU A 6 9.29 44.73 -37.88
CA GLU A 6 10.27 43.64 -37.86
C GLU A 6 10.34 42.98 -36.48
N PHE A 7 10.29 43.77 -35.41
CA PHE A 7 10.24 43.30 -34.02
C PHE A 7 8.98 42.46 -33.71
N TYR A 8 7.79 42.90 -34.13
CA TYR A 8 6.56 42.12 -33.97
C TYR A 8 6.59 40.80 -34.76
N LYS A 9 7.16 40.81 -35.96
CA LYS A 9 7.32 39.62 -36.79
C LYS A 9 8.30 38.62 -36.15
N ASP A 10 9.38 39.12 -35.55
CA ASP A 10 10.35 38.29 -34.84
C ASP A 10 9.76 37.72 -33.54
N ILE A 11 8.99 38.49 -32.75
CA ILE A 11 8.23 37.95 -31.60
C ILE A 11 7.26 36.85 -32.04
N SER A 12 6.50 37.09 -33.11
CA SER A 12 5.57 36.08 -33.63
C SER A 12 6.28 34.82 -34.12
N LYS A 13 7.50 34.95 -34.68
CA LYS A 13 8.32 33.81 -35.09
C LYS A 13 8.83 33.04 -33.87
N ILE A 14 9.23 33.73 -32.81
CA ILE A 14 9.73 33.14 -31.55
C ILE A 14 8.64 32.34 -30.83
N LEU A 15 7.40 32.83 -30.83
CA LEU A 15 6.26 32.09 -30.29
C LEU A 15 5.96 30.80 -31.08
N ASN A 16 6.46 30.70 -32.32
CA ASN A 16 6.24 29.58 -33.24
C ASN A 16 7.49 28.72 -33.47
N THR A 17 8.63 29.01 -32.83
CA THR A 17 9.89 28.24 -32.98
C THR A 17 9.95 26.98 -32.12
N ASP A 18 10.79 26.03 -32.54
CA ASP A 18 11.02 24.71 -31.95
C ASP A 18 11.40 24.73 -30.45
N THR A 19 11.27 23.56 -29.82
CA THR A 19 11.37 23.32 -28.37
C THR A 19 12.66 23.85 -27.71
N PRO A 20 12.56 24.66 -26.62
CA PRO A 20 13.66 25.06 -25.71
C PRO A 20 14.64 24.02 -25.17
N THR A 21 14.48 22.74 -25.50
CA THR A 21 15.37 21.65 -25.10
C THR A 21 16.61 21.50 -25.97
N SER A 22 16.64 22.06 -27.18
CA SER A 22 17.83 21.99 -28.03
C SER A 22 18.82 23.09 -27.66
N ALA A 23 20.13 22.77 -27.71
CA ALA A 23 21.18 23.79 -27.64
C ALA A 23 20.98 24.87 -28.72
N SER A 24 20.42 24.47 -29.88
CA SER A 24 20.08 25.39 -30.96
C SER A 24 19.07 26.46 -30.54
N PHE A 25 18.07 26.15 -29.70
CA PHE A 25 17.08 27.14 -29.25
C PHE A 25 17.73 28.31 -28.52
N TYR A 26 18.63 28.04 -27.57
CA TYR A 26 19.31 29.08 -26.82
C TYR A 26 20.25 29.90 -27.71
N THR A 27 20.91 29.26 -28.68
CA THR A 27 21.74 29.99 -29.65
C THR A 27 20.91 30.85 -30.61
N ASP A 28 19.72 30.38 -31.01
CA ASP A 28 18.82 31.12 -31.88
C ASP A 28 18.15 32.27 -31.13
N ALA A 29 17.82 32.07 -29.85
CA ALA A 29 17.38 33.13 -28.96
C ALA A 29 18.43 34.23 -28.82
N LEU A 30 19.69 33.86 -28.61
CA LEU A 30 20.80 34.81 -28.56
C LEU A 30 20.99 35.56 -29.89
N LYS A 31 20.93 34.87 -31.03
CA LYS A 31 21.04 35.52 -32.35
C LYS A 31 19.90 36.50 -32.62
N ASN A 32 18.67 36.14 -32.23
CA ASN A 32 17.50 37.00 -32.43
C ASN A 32 17.61 38.28 -31.60
N VAL A 33 18.02 38.18 -30.33
CA VAL A 33 18.20 39.36 -29.48
C VAL A 33 19.43 40.16 -29.90
N ALA A 34 20.54 39.49 -30.26
CA ALA A 34 21.76 40.13 -30.78
C ALA A 34 21.58 40.78 -32.15
N LYS A 35 20.54 40.46 -32.94
CA LYS A 35 20.24 41.21 -34.18
C LYS A 35 19.90 42.67 -33.90
N TYR A 36 19.33 42.96 -32.74
CA TYR A 36 18.94 44.30 -32.31
C TYR A 36 20.03 45.02 -31.51
N LEU A 37 21.13 44.34 -31.19
CA LEU A 37 22.21 44.86 -30.35
C LEU A 37 23.54 44.62 -31.06
N ASN A 38 24.37 45.66 -31.26
CA ASN A 38 25.68 45.50 -31.90
C ASN A 38 26.69 44.84 -30.93
N THR A 39 26.50 43.55 -30.63
CA THR A 39 27.18 42.80 -29.57
C THR A 39 28.26 41.88 -30.12
N ASN A 40 29.42 41.89 -29.46
CA ASN A 40 30.51 40.99 -29.79
C ASN A 40 30.43 39.69 -28.98
N PHE A 41 29.83 39.70 -27.79
CA PHE A 41 29.77 38.57 -26.89
C PHE A 41 28.41 38.51 -26.16
N CYS A 42 27.74 37.35 -26.16
CA CYS A 42 26.45 37.18 -25.49
C CYS A 42 26.26 35.75 -24.99
N GLY A 43 25.40 35.57 -23.98
CA GLY A 43 25.21 34.25 -23.37
C GLY A 43 23.92 34.13 -22.55
N VAL A 44 23.50 32.87 -22.36
CA VAL A 44 22.36 32.48 -21.53
C VAL A 44 22.84 31.56 -20.43
N TYR A 45 22.49 31.91 -19.20
CA TYR A 45 22.83 31.13 -18.02
C TYR A 45 21.60 30.92 -17.16
N PHE A 46 21.40 29.70 -16.65
CA PHE A 46 20.32 29.40 -15.70
C PHE A 46 20.86 29.36 -14.28
N LEU A 47 20.05 29.85 -13.36
CA LEU A 47 20.37 29.80 -11.94
C LEU A 47 20.11 28.38 -11.43
N ASP A 48 21.17 27.76 -10.91
CA ASP A 48 21.09 26.57 -10.07
C ASP A 48 21.21 26.96 -8.59
N ALA A 49 21.08 26.00 -7.66
CA ALA A 49 21.04 26.23 -6.22
C ALA A 49 22.19 27.12 -5.70
N LEU A 50 23.38 27.03 -6.30
CA LEU A 50 24.58 27.73 -5.86
C LEU A 50 25.32 28.49 -6.97
N ASP A 51 25.05 28.23 -8.25
CA ASP A 51 25.83 28.76 -9.37
C ASP A 51 24.98 29.08 -10.62
N LEU A 52 25.61 29.68 -11.63
CA LEU A 52 25.02 29.90 -12.95
C LEU A 52 25.50 28.80 -13.90
N THR A 53 24.56 28.01 -14.43
CA THR A 53 24.83 26.95 -15.42
C THR A 53 24.71 27.51 -16.83
N LYS A 54 25.77 27.33 -17.64
CA LYS A 54 25.80 27.78 -19.04
C LYS A 54 24.78 27.00 -19.87
N LYS A 55 23.91 27.70 -20.60
CA LYS A 55 22.99 27.11 -21.59
C LYS A 55 23.44 27.38 -23.03
N ALA A 56 23.93 28.58 -23.32
CA ALA A 56 24.59 28.90 -24.57
C ALA A 56 25.52 30.10 -24.42
N LEU A 57 26.57 30.16 -25.23
CA LEU A 57 27.55 31.24 -25.22
C LEU A 57 28.06 31.51 -26.63
N MET A 58 28.09 32.78 -27.03
CA MET A 58 28.43 33.19 -28.38
C MET A 58 29.39 34.39 -28.40
N TYR A 59 30.36 34.35 -29.32
CA TYR A 59 31.27 35.44 -29.65
C TYR A 59 31.31 35.66 -31.16
N LYS A 60 31.10 36.91 -31.62
CA LYS A 60 31.04 37.28 -33.05
C LYS A 60 30.17 36.30 -33.88
N ASN A 61 28.97 35.99 -33.37
CA ASN A 61 28.01 35.06 -33.97
C ASN A 61 28.47 33.60 -34.11
N LYS A 62 29.55 33.19 -33.43
CA LYS A 62 30.02 31.80 -33.34
C LYS A 62 29.86 31.28 -31.91
N GLU A 63 29.49 30.03 -31.77
CA GLU A 63 29.39 29.38 -30.46
C GLU A 63 30.78 29.20 -29.83
N VAL A 64 30.88 29.46 -28.53
CA VAL A 64 32.15 29.39 -27.78
C VAL A 64 32.06 28.32 -26.69
N LEU A 65 33.02 27.41 -26.72
CA LEU A 65 33.25 26.45 -25.64
C LEU A 65 34.12 27.14 -24.56
N ALA A 66 33.50 27.91 -23.67
CA ALA A 66 34.14 28.43 -22.46
C ALA A 66 33.70 27.65 -21.21
N ASP A 67 34.44 27.79 -20.11
CA ASP A 67 34.09 27.21 -18.80
C ASP A 67 32.67 27.61 -18.34
N GLU A 68 32.05 26.77 -17.52
CA GLU A 68 30.70 27.01 -17.01
C GLU A 68 30.61 28.26 -16.11
N ASN A 69 31.72 28.74 -15.54
CA ASN A 69 31.69 29.85 -14.59
C ASN A 69 32.59 31.00 -15.06
N ILE A 70 32.06 31.80 -16.00
CA ILE A 70 32.73 33.00 -16.54
C ILE A 70 32.54 34.25 -15.66
N PHE A 71 31.65 34.18 -14.68
CA PHE A 71 31.29 35.31 -13.83
C PHE A 71 32.11 35.38 -12.54
N THR A 72 32.18 36.57 -11.95
CA THR A 72 32.73 36.74 -10.60
C THR A 72 31.77 36.14 -9.55
N PRO A 73 32.27 35.54 -8.45
CA PRO A 73 31.43 34.91 -7.41
C PRO A 73 30.37 35.86 -6.82
N ASP A 74 30.67 37.16 -6.77
CA ASP A 74 29.81 38.18 -6.17
C ASP A 74 28.62 38.59 -7.05
N ILE A 75 28.55 38.15 -8.31
CA ILE A 75 27.49 38.56 -9.24
C ILE A 75 26.12 38.03 -8.81
N LEU A 76 26.06 36.83 -8.24
CA LEU A 76 24.82 36.17 -7.84
C LEU A 76 24.07 36.97 -6.77
N ALA A 77 24.79 37.50 -5.79
CA ALA A 77 24.23 38.36 -4.74
C ALA A 77 23.67 39.68 -5.31
N LYS A 78 24.34 40.26 -6.31
CA LYS A 78 23.87 41.47 -7.01
C LYS A 78 22.65 41.20 -7.89
N LEU A 79 22.63 40.06 -8.59
CA LEU A 79 21.51 39.65 -9.43
C LEU A 79 20.25 39.34 -8.62
N LYS A 80 20.40 38.73 -7.44
CA LYS A 80 19.28 38.44 -6.52
C LYS A 80 18.76 39.70 -5.78
N SER A 81 19.62 40.68 -5.50
CA SER A 81 19.24 41.90 -4.75
C SER A 81 18.74 43.06 -5.62
N GLY A 82 19.09 43.12 -6.90
CA GLY A 82 18.65 44.20 -7.80
C GLY A 82 17.14 44.18 -8.06
N LYS A 83 16.47 45.33 -7.92
CA LYS A 83 15.05 45.50 -8.31
C LYS A 83 14.85 45.60 -9.83
N GLU A 84 15.90 46.00 -10.55
CA GLU A 84 15.85 46.16 -12.01
C GLU A 84 15.93 44.80 -12.71
N ILE A 85 15.11 44.66 -13.76
CA ILE A 85 15.01 43.46 -14.61
C ILE A 85 16.15 43.47 -15.62
N THR A 86 16.43 44.63 -16.22
CA THR A 86 17.49 44.83 -17.19
C THR A 86 18.33 46.04 -16.81
N PHE A 87 19.65 45.89 -16.78
CA PHE A 87 20.57 46.94 -16.34
C PHE A 87 21.94 46.83 -17.01
N GLU A 88 22.65 47.96 -17.08
CA GLU A 88 23.98 48.08 -17.69
C GLU A 88 25.08 48.05 -16.61
N VAL A 89 26.12 47.24 -16.82
CA VAL A 89 27.25 47.09 -15.88
C VAL A 89 28.58 47.11 -16.62
N ASP A 90 29.61 47.64 -15.97
CA ASP A 90 31.00 47.53 -16.47
C ASP A 90 31.45 46.07 -16.50
N SER A 91 31.98 45.64 -17.64
CA SER A 91 32.35 44.25 -17.89
C SER A 91 33.44 43.73 -16.93
N ASP A 92 34.34 44.61 -16.50
CA ASP A 92 35.42 44.30 -15.55
C ASP A 92 34.92 43.93 -14.15
N LYS A 93 33.66 44.26 -13.83
CA LYS A 93 33.04 44.00 -12.52
C LYS A 93 32.26 42.69 -12.46
N ILE A 94 31.94 42.10 -13.61
CA ILE A 94 31.03 40.95 -13.72
C ILE A 94 31.71 39.69 -14.26
N PHE A 95 32.76 39.83 -15.08
CA PHE A 95 33.46 38.70 -15.68
C PHE A 95 34.83 38.47 -15.05
N LYS A 96 35.28 37.22 -15.07
CA LYS A 96 36.67 36.87 -14.70
C LYS A 96 37.64 37.47 -15.72
N ARG A 97 38.83 37.89 -15.27
CA ARG A 97 39.84 38.56 -16.13
C ARG A 97 40.48 37.67 -17.19
N ASN A 98 40.43 36.33 -17.04
CA ASN A 98 41.08 35.38 -17.94
C ASN A 98 40.10 34.80 -18.97
N LEU A 99 39.42 35.65 -19.73
CA LEU A 99 38.54 35.20 -20.81
C LEU A 99 39.30 35.13 -22.15
N PRO A 100 39.02 34.13 -23.01
CA PRO A 100 39.72 33.92 -24.27
C PRO A 100 39.33 34.91 -25.39
N PHE A 101 38.56 35.96 -25.09
CA PHE A 101 38.01 36.91 -26.06
C PHE A 101 37.98 38.33 -25.49
N GLU A 102 37.98 39.33 -26.38
CA GLU A 102 37.93 40.75 -25.99
C GLU A 102 36.53 41.16 -25.53
N LEU A 103 36.45 41.69 -24.31
CA LEU A 103 35.24 42.28 -23.76
C LEU A 103 35.19 43.78 -24.06
N ALA A 104 34.04 44.26 -24.51
CA ALA A 104 33.76 45.68 -24.53
C ALA A 104 33.51 46.23 -23.11
N LYS A 105 33.60 47.56 -22.94
CA LYS A 105 33.53 48.21 -21.63
C LYS A 105 32.22 47.97 -20.88
N LYS A 106 31.10 47.81 -21.60
CA LYS A 106 29.77 47.71 -21.01
C LYS A 106 29.03 46.44 -21.42
N THR A 107 28.27 45.90 -20.46
CA THR A 107 27.46 44.71 -20.63
C THR A 107 26.04 44.98 -20.14
N LEU A 108 25.06 44.67 -20.98
CA LEU A 108 23.65 44.66 -20.64
C LEU A 108 23.30 43.29 -20.08
N ILE A 109 22.70 43.24 -18.89
CA ILE A 109 22.21 42.01 -18.28
C ILE A 109 20.70 42.11 -18.15
N SER A 110 19.99 41.10 -18.62
CA SER A 110 18.55 40.96 -18.51
C SER A 110 18.18 39.69 -17.76
N LYS A 111 17.33 39.81 -16.75
CA LYS A 111 16.91 38.71 -15.89
C LYS A 111 15.82 37.88 -16.56
N LEU A 112 16.06 36.58 -16.70
CA LEU A 112 15.03 35.60 -16.99
C LEU A 112 14.18 35.40 -15.73
N HIS A 113 12.94 35.87 -15.79
CA HIS A 113 12.06 35.87 -14.64
C HIS A 113 10.60 35.70 -15.04
N ILE A 114 9.82 35.13 -14.13
CA ILE A 114 8.36 35.12 -14.18
C ILE A 114 7.85 35.58 -12.83
N LYS A 115 7.03 36.64 -12.83
CA LYS A 115 6.54 37.29 -11.60
C LYS A 115 7.71 37.69 -10.70
N LYS A 116 7.88 37.04 -9.55
CA LYS A 116 8.99 37.29 -8.60
C LYS A 116 10.09 36.22 -8.65
N SER A 117 9.95 35.21 -9.51
CA SER A 117 10.90 34.11 -9.62
C SER A 117 11.92 34.39 -10.71
N PHE A 118 13.18 34.51 -10.31
CA PHE A 118 14.34 34.64 -11.19
C PHE A 118 15.01 33.27 -11.35
N PHE A 119 15.27 32.86 -12.59
CA PHE A 119 15.81 31.53 -12.88
C PHE A 119 16.96 31.54 -13.88
N GLY A 120 17.40 32.72 -14.34
CA GLY A 120 18.55 32.81 -15.25
C GLY A 120 18.78 34.23 -15.76
N ILE A 121 19.82 34.40 -16.58
CA ILE A 121 20.17 35.67 -17.20
C ILE A 121 20.44 35.49 -18.68
N PHE A 122 20.06 36.53 -19.43
CA PHE A 122 20.69 36.88 -20.69
C PHE A 122 21.69 38.00 -20.44
N PHE A 123 22.85 37.95 -21.10
CA PHE A 123 23.74 39.09 -21.13
C PHE A 123 24.25 39.36 -22.54
N PHE A 124 24.55 40.64 -22.78
CA PHE A 124 24.96 41.16 -24.07
C PHE A 124 26.09 42.18 -23.86
N ASN A 125 27.27 41.89 -24.39
CA ASN A 125 28.46 42.73 -24.32
C ASN A 125 28.73 43.36 -25.69
N GLY A 126 28.74 44.69 -25.73
CA GLY A 126 28.74 45.49 -26.95
C GLY A 126 29.66 46.70 -26.84
N ALA A 127 30.18 47.17 -27.98
CA ALA A 127 31.22 48.21 -28.04
C ALA A 127 30.76 49.62 -27.61
N GLN A 128 29.45 49.84 -27.50
CA GLN A 128 28.84 51.16 -27.21
C GLN A 128 27.87 51.08 -26.01
N THR A 129 27.41 52.25 -25.56
CA THR A 129 26.34 52.35 -24.55
C THR A 129 25.00 52.00 -25.18
N TYR A 130 24.14 51.30 -24.45
CA TYR A 130 22.84 50.89 -24.96
C TYR A 130 21.82 52.03 -24.84
N THR A 131 21.03 52.23 -25.89
CA THR A 131 19.94 53.19 -25.92
C THR A 131 18.74 52.67 -25.11
N LYS A 132 17.85 53.59 -24.68
CA LYS A 132 16.63 53.20 -23.94
C LYS A 132 15.71 52.27 -24.75
N GLU A 133 15.68 52.44 -26.07
CA GLU A 133 14.89 51.59 -26.97
C GLU A 133 15.45 50.17 -27.06
N GLU A 134 16.77 50.03 -27.16
CA GLU A 134 17.46 48.72 -27.17
C GLU A 134 17.26 47.96 -25.85
N ILE A 135 17.32 48.68 -24.72
CA ILE A 135 17.08 48.10 -23.38
C ILE A 135 15.63 47.60 -23.28
N GLY A 136 14.66 48.41 -23.69
CA GLY A 136 13.24 48.04 -23.66
C GLY A 136 12.90 46.86 -24.60
N ALA A 137 13.47 46.83 -25.80
CA ALA A 137 13.32 45.71 -26.73
C ALA A 137 13.91 44.41 -26.16
N THR A 138 15.08 44.50 -25.54
CA THR A 138 15.75 43.36 -24.89
C THR A 138 14.92 42.83 -23.71
N GLU A 139 14.38 43.71 -22.88
CA GLU A 139 13.52 43.34 -21.75
C GLU A 139 12.26 42.61 -22.21
N ALA A 140 11.59 43.12 -23.25
CA ALA A 140 10.40 42.50 -23.82
C ALA A 140 10.69 41.10 -24.40
N LEU A 141 11.78 40.96 -25.19
CA LEU A 141 12.17 39.66 -25.74
C LEU A 141 12.58 38.66 -24.65
N CYS A 142 13.34 39.10 -23.65
CA CYS A 142 13.74 38.26 -22.53
C CYS A 142 12.53 37.79 -21.72
N SER A 143 11.49 38.63 -21.59
CA SER A 143 10.23 38.26 -20.93
C SER A 143 9.48 37.18 -21.70
N VAL A 144 9.40 37.28 -23.03
CA VAL A 144 8.79 36.25 -23.89
C VAL A 144 9.54 34.94 -23.78
N TYR A 145 10.88 34.96 -23.90
CA TYR A 145 11.71 33.77 -23.74
C TYR A 145 11.59 33.16 -22.33
N SER A 146 11.47 34.01 -21.30
CA SER A 146 11.27 33.54 -19.93
C SER A 146 10.01 32.69 -19.81
N TYR A 147 8.92 33.15 -20.41
CA TYR A 147 7.65 32.44 -20.44
C TYR A 147 7.76 31.10 -21.18
N LEU A 148 8.31 31.11 -22.40
CA LEU A 148 8.46 29.92 -23.24
C LEU A 148 9.31 28.82 -22.58
N ILE A 149 10.43 29.20 -21.97
CA ILE A 149 11.32 28.26 -21.28
C ILE A 149 10.57 27.58 -20.12
N LYS A 150 9.88 28.35 -19.29
CA LYS A 150 9.19 27.82 -18.11
C LYS A 150 7.98 26.96 -18.45
N ASP A 151 7.23 27.32 -19.48
CA ASP A 151 6.09 26.53 -19.94
C ASP A 151 6.52 25.11 -20.41
N GLN A 152 7.68 25.02 -21.06
CA GLN A 152 8.25 23.74 -21.46
C GLN A 152 8.83 22.92 -20.32
N GLU A 153 9.56 23.54 -19.40
CA GLU A 153 10.04 22.86 -18.19
C GLU A 153 8.85 22.28 -17.40
N LEU A 154 7.77 23.04 -17.28
CA LEU A 154 6.58 22.59 -16.60
C LEU A 154 5.93 21.40 -17.35
N SER A 155 5.79 21.50 -18.67
CA SER A 155 5.22 20.46 -19.51
C SER A 155 6.03 19.15 -19.49
N SER A 156 7.37 19.22 -19.45
CA SER A 156 8.22 18.03 -19.40
C SER A 156 8.11 17.32 -18.05
N VAL A 157 8.10 18.08 -16.94
CA VAL A 157 7.88 17.53 -15.60
C VAL A 157 6.52 16.86 -15.50
N PHE A 158 5.46 17.50 -16.01
CA PHE A 158 4.13 16.88 -16.04
C PHE A 158 4.10 15.59 -16.84
N LYS A 159 4.75 15.53 -18.00
CA LYS A 159 4.84 14.28 -18.79
C LYS A 159 5.55 13.17 -18.03
N ILE A 160 6.66 13.47 -17.35
CA ILE A 160 7.38 12.48 -16.53
C ILE A 160 6.48 11.96 -15.40
N GLN A 161 5.77 12.86 -14.70
CA GLN A 161 4.85 12.46 -13.63
C GLN A 161 3.67 11.63 -14.13
N LEU A 162 3.10 11.98 -15.29
CA LEU A 162 2.00 11.22 -15.90
C LEU A 162 2.45 9.80 -16.28
N ASN A 163 3.63 9.66 -16.88
CA ASN A 163 4.16 8.35 -17.22
C ASN A 163 4.42 7.51 -15.95
N ALA A 164 5.05 8.08 -14.94
CA ALA A 164 5.29 7.39 -13.68
C ALA A 164 3.99 6.95 -12.98
N LEU A 165 2.95 7.80 -13.04
CA LEU A 165 1.63 7.45 -12.50
C LEU A 165 0.97 6.33 -13.31
N GLN A 166 1.07 6.37 -14.64
CA GLN A 166 0.53 5.34 -15.52
C GLN A 166 1.20 3.98 -15.25
N ASP A 167 2.53 3.95 -15.10
CA ASP A 167 3.28 2.73 -14.79
C ASP A 167 2.86 2.17 -13.43
N ALA A 168 2.74 3.02 -12.41
CA ALA A 168 2.29 2.61 -11.08
C ALA A 168 0.84 2.07 -11.08
N LEU A 169 -0.03 2.61 -11.94
CA LEU A 169 -1.40 2.10 -12.10
C LEU A 169 -1.44 0.72 -12.75
N LEU A 170 -0.61 0.49 -13.77
CA LEU A 170 -0.49 -0.81 -14.43
C LEU A 170 0.02 -1.88 -13.46
N GLU A 171 1.09 -1.59 -12.73
CA GLU A 171 1.64 -2.51 -11.73
C GLU A 171 0.61 -2.86 -10.65
N LYS A 172 -0.14 -1.86 -10.18
CA LYS A 172 -1.22 -2.06 -9.20
C LYS A 172 -2.33 -2.95 -9.74
N ASP A 173 -2.75 -2.75 -10.99
CA ASP A 173 -3.82 -3.55 -11.61
C ASP A 173 -3.39 -5.03 -11.80
N GLU A 174 -2.14 -5.26 -12.22
CA GLU A 174 -1.57 -6.60 -12.32
C GLU A 174 -1.49 -7.30 -10.96
N ALA A 175 -1.00 -6.60 -9.93
CA ALA A 175 -0.97 -7.12 -8.57
C ALA A 175 -2.38 -7.46 -8.06
N HIS A 176 -3.37 -6.60 -8.32
CA HIS A 176 -4.75 -6.83 -7.93
C HIS A 176 -5.33 -8.09 -8.60
N LYS A 177 -5.15 -8.25 -9.91
CA LYS A 177 -5.58 -9.44 -10.66
C LYS A 177 -4.92 -10.73 -10.15
N MET A 178 -3.63 -10.66 -9.79
CA MET A 178 -2.92 -11.81 -9.23
C MET A 178 -3.48 -12.21 -7.87
N ILE A 179 -3.74 -11.23 -6.99
CA ILE A 179 -4.35 -11.45 -5.68
C ILE A 179 -5.75 -12.07 -5.83
N GLU A 180 -6.60 -11.54 -6.72
CA GLU A 180 -7.94 -12.11 -6.96
C GLU A 180 -7.88 -13.56 -7.44
N LYS A 181 -6.95 -13.87 -8.35
CA LYS A 181 -6.74 -15.23 -8.85
C LYS A 181 -6.27 -16.18 -7.76
N GLN A 182 -5.34 -15.75 -6.90
CA GLN A 182 -4.87 -16.55 -5.77
C GLN A 182 -5.98 -16.77 -4.74
N HIS A 183 -6.75 -15.73 -4.43
CA HIS A 183 -7.88 -15.81 -3.52
C HIS A 183 -8.93 -16.81 -4.03
N LYS A 184 -9.27 -16.77 -5.32
CA LYS A 184 -10.21 -17.75 -5.91
C LYS A 184 -9.70 -19.18 -5.78
N LYS A 185 -8.42 -19.43 -6.08
CA LYS A 185 -7.80 -20.77 -5.92
C LYS A 185 -7.82 -21.25 -4.47
N LEU A 186 -7.56 -20.35 -3.52
CA LEU A 186 -7.58 -20.67 -2.10
C LEU A 186 -9.00 -21.09 -1.66
N LEU A 187 -10.03 -20.35 -2.11
CA LEU A 187 -11.42 -20.72 -1.83
C LEU A 187 -11.82 -22.06 -2.45
N GLU A 188 -11.35 -22.36 -3.66
CA GLU A 188 -11.57 -23.66 -4.29
C GLU A 188 -10.90 -24.80 -3.52
N TYR A 189 -9.65 -24.59 -3.08
CA TYR A 189 -8.92 -25.55 -2.25
C TYR A 189 -9.61 -25.79 -0.90
N ASP A 190 -10.04 -24.73 -0.22
CA ASP A 190 -10.74 -24.84 1.06
C ASP A 190 -12.06 -25.60 0.92
N ARG A 191 -12.84 -25.33 -0.14
CA ARG A 191 -14.05 -26.09 -0.44
C ARG A 191 -13.74 -27.56 -0.69
N ALA A 192 -12.76 -27.87 -1.54
CA ALA A 192 -12.36 -29.24 -1.84
C ALA A 192 -11.86 -29.98 -0.58
N LYS A 193 -11.08 -29.32 0.28
CA LYS A 193 -10.62 -29.86 1.57
C LYS A 193 -11.82 -30.23 2.45
N ASN A 194 -12.81 -29.35 2.56
CA ASN A 194 -13.99 -29.60 3.39
C ASN A 194 -14.87 -30.73 2.84
N ASP A 195 -15.11 -30.74 1.53
CA ASP A 195 -15.90 -31.78 0.87
C ASP A 195 -15.23 -33.15 1.01
N PHE A 196 -13.90 -33.20 0.83
CA PHE A 196 -13.11 -34.42 1.05
C PHE A 196 -13.24 -34.93 2.48
N LEU A 197 -13.06 -34.06 3.48
CA LEU A 197 -13.17 -34.45 4.88
C LEU A 197 -14.59 -34.92 5.22
N ALA A 198 -15.63 -34.23 4.75
CA ALA A 198 -17.02 -34.60 4.95
C ALA A 198 -17.32 -36.01 4.40
N ASN A 199 -16.89 -36.28 3.17
CA ASN A 199 -17.08 -37.58 2.53
C ASN A 199 -16.36 -38.69 3.29
N ILE A 200 -15.07 -38.51 3.62
CA ILE A 200 -14.29 -39.50 4.37
C ILE A 200 -14.93 -39.81 5.71
N SER A 201 -15.47 -38.82 6.41
CA SER A 201 -16.15 -39.08 7.68
C SER A 201 -17.39 -39.96 7.52
N HIS A 202 -18.19 -39.75 6.48
CA HIS A 202 -19.33 -40.61 6.19
C HIS A 202 -18.90 -42.03 5.84
N GLU A 203 -17.86 -42.18 5.03
CA GLU A 203 -17.31 -43.48 4.66
C GLU A 203 -16.67 -44.22 5.83
N LEU A 204 -16.10 -43.52 6.82
CA LEU A 204 -15.53 -44.12 8.02
C LEU A 204 -16.60 -44.43 9.09
N ARG A 205 -17.64 -43.60 9.21
CA ARG A 205 -18.72 -43.80 10.19
C ARG A 205 -19.44 -45.13 9.98
N THR A 206 -19.69 -45.49 8.73
CA THR A 206 -20.45 -46.69 8.36
C THR A 206 -19.78 -48.00 8.82
N PRO A 207 -18.52 -48.31 8.45
CA PRO A 207 -17.83 -49.52 8.92
C PRO A 207 -17.57 -49.48 10.42
N LEU A 208 -17.32 -48.29 10.99
CA LEU A 208 -17.08 -48.16 12.42
C LEU A 208 -18.34 -48.45 13.25
N ASN A 209 -19.50 -47.96 12.81
CA ASN A 209 -20.78 -48.30 13.42
C ASN A 209 -21.08 -49.79 13.31
N ALA A 210 -20.69 -50.46 12.22
CA ALA A 210 -20.83 -51.91 12.09
C ALA A 210 -19.93 -52.66 13.10
N ILE A 211 -18.67 -52.24 13.26
CA ILE A 211 -17.74 -52.80 14.26
C ILE A 211 -18.30 -52.63 15.67
N LEU A 212 -18.83 -51.45 15.99
CA LEU A 212 -19.48 -51.17 17.28
C LEU A 212 -20.72 -52.04 17.50
N GLY A 213 -21.57 -52.18 16.48
CA GLY A 213 -22.77 -53.01 16.54
C GLY A 213 -22.45 -54.50 16.74
N PHE A 214 -21.45 -55.03 16.03
CA PHE A 214 -21.02 -56.42 16.21
C PHE A 214 -20.36 -56.65 17.56
N SER A 215 -19.53 -55.72 18.03
CA SER A 215 -18.93 -55.84 19.37
C SER A 215 -20.02 -55.81 20.44
N GLN A 216 -21.04 -54.96 20.30
CA GLN A 216 -22.15 -54.87 21.25
C GLN A 216 -23.04 -56.12 21.22
N ALA A 217 -23.28 -56.70 20.04
CA ALA A 217 -24.03 -57.95 19.92
C ALA A 217 -23.30 -59.15 20.55
N LEU A 218 -21.97 -59.19 20.42
CA LEU A 218 -21.12 -60.16 21.12
C LEU A 218 -21.16 -59.94 22.65
N ASP A 219 -21.11 -58.68 23.09
CA ASP A 219 -21.17 -58.32 24.51
C ASP A 219 -22.50 -58.73 25.16
N CYS A 220 -23.62 -58.60 24.43
CA CYS A 220 -24.95 -59.05 24.85
C CYS A 220 -25.13 -60.58 24.82
N LYS A 221 -24.08 -61.37 24.52
CA LYS A 221 -24.10 -62.84 24.42
C LYS A 221 -25.17 -63.38 23.45
N ILE A 222 -25.59 -62.59 22.46
CA ILE A 222 -26.65 -62.97 21.50
C ILE A 222 -26.26 -64.21 20.68
N PHE A 223 -24.96 -64.43 20.49
CA PHE A 223 -24.41 -65.54 19.72
C PHE A 223 -23.74 -66.63 20.58
N GLY A 224 -23.89 -66.59 21.92
CA GLY A 224 -23.35 -67.58 22.85
C GLY A 224 -22.50 -67.01 23.98
N GLU A 225 -22.08 -67.88 24.90
CA GLU A 225 -21.18 -67.56 26.01
C GLU A 225 -19.75 -67.27 25.52
N MET A 226 -19.13 -66.23 26.08
CA MET A 226 -17.74 -65.85 25.79
C MET A 226 -16.86 -66.10 27.01
N ASN A 227 -15.60 -66.46 26.78
CA ASN A 227 -14.61 -66.54 27.86
C ASN A 227 -14.15 -65.13 28.30
N GLN A 228 -13.49 -65.06 29.46
CA GLN A 228 -13.04 -63.79 30.06
C GLN A 228 -12.20 -62.92 29.12
N LYS A 229 -11.25 -63.52 28.40
CA LYS A 229 -10.36 -62.79 27.46
C LYS A 229 -11.09 -62.29 26.22
N GLN A 230 -12.04 -63.08 25.71
CA GLN A 230 -12.90 -62.65 24.60
C GLN A 230 -13.75 -61.44 25.00
N HIS A 231 -14.26 -61.42 26.23
CA HIS A 231 -15.03 -60.29 26.75
C HIS A 231 -14.19 -59.03 26.88
N GLU A 232 -12.97 -59.14 27.43
CA GLU A 232 -12.01 -58.01 27.44
C GLU A 232 -11.74 -57.46 26.04
N TYR A 233 -11.42 -58.32 25.06
CA TYR A 233 -11.14 -57.86 23.70
C TYR A 233 -12.35 -57.22 23.01
N VAL A 234 -13.55 -57.73 23.22
CA VAL A 234 -14.78 -57.14 22.67
C VAL A 234 -15.04 -55.76 23.27
N GLN A 235 -14.83 -55.59 24.57
CA GLN A 235 -14.93 -54.28 25.23
C GLN A 235 -13.85 -53.30 24.73
N ASP A 236 -12.62 -53.76 24.52
CA ASP A 236 -11.54 -52.94 23.99
C ASP A 236 -11.82 -52.47 22.55
N ILE A 237 -12.32 -53.37 21.70
CA ILE A 237 -12.76 -53.04 20.32
C ILE A 237 -13.89 -52.01 20.35
N HIS A 238 -14.89 -52.21 21.21
CA HIS A 238 -16.01 -51.29 21.36
C HIS A 238 -15.54 -49.88 21.78
N THR A 239 -14.71 -49.83 22.83
CA THR A 239 -14.21 -48.57 23.39
C THR A 239 -13.33 -47.84 22.38
N SER A 240 -12.45 -48.57 21.68
CA SER A 240 -11.57 -48.00 20.64
C SER A 240 -12.37 -47.48 19.44
N GLY A 241 -13.44 -48.18 19.05
CA GLY A 241 -14.32 -47.75 17.96
C GLY A 241 -15.06 -46.45 18.28
N LEU A 242 -15.56 -46.29 19.52
CA LEU A 242 -16.20 -45.05 19.97
C LEU A 242 -15.21 -43.89 20.00
N HIS A 243 -13.98 -44.14 20.44
CA HIS A 243 -12.92 -43.14 20.45
C HIS A 243 -12.57 -42.64 19.05
N LEU A 244 -12.41 -43.55 18.08
CA LEU A 244 -12.10 -43.17 16.70
C LEU A 244 -13.24 -42.36 16.07
N LEU A 245 -14.49 -42.73 16.35
CA LEU A 245 -15.67 -42.01 15.83
C LEU A 245 -15.69 -40.56 16.34
N ASN A 246 -15.40 -40.36 17.62
CA ASN A 246 -15.33 -39.04 18.23
C ASN A 246 -14.20 -38.21 17.61
N MET A 247 -12.99 -38.77 17.46
CA MET A 247 -11.87 -38.07 16.83
C MET A 247 -12.17 -37.62 15.39
N ILE A 248 -12.85 -38.47 14.60
CA ILE A 248 -13.27 -38.12 13.23
C ILE A 248 -14.28 -36.96 13.24
N ASN A 249 -15.25 -37.01 14.16
CA ASN A 249 -16.25 -35.94 14.27
C ASN A 249 -15.62 -34.62 14.75
N GLU A 250 -14.66 -34.66 15.67
CA GLU A 250 -13.91 -33.48 16.13
C GLU A 250 -13.08 -32.85 15.00
N LEU A 251 -12.40 -33.68 14.20
CA LEU A 251 -11.64 -33.22 13.03
C LEU A 251 -12.55 -32.51 12.00
N LEU A 252 -13.74 -33.07 11.75
CA LEU A 252 -14.73 -32.46 10.87
C LEU A 252 -15.24 -31.11 11.40
N ASP A 253 -15.60 -31.07 12.68
CA ASP A 253 -16.10 -29.85 13.30
C ASP A 253 -15.03 -28.74 13.22
N LEU A 254 -13.76 -29.09 13.42
CA LEU A 254 -12.62 -28.17 13.26
C LEU A 254 -12.49 -27.65 11.83
N ALA A 255 -12.59 -28.52 10.81
CA ALA A 255 -12.54 -28.10 9.41
C ALA A 255 -13.69 -27.16 9.00
N LYS A 256 -14.89 -27.37 9.57
CA LYS A 256 -16.06 -26.48 9.36
C LYS A 256 -15.88 -25.12 10.04
N ILE A 257 -15.21 -25.06 11.18
CA ILE A 257 -14.89 -23.81 11.88
C ILE A 257 -13.86 -23.00 11.09
N GLU A 258 -12.77 -23.63 10.65
CA GLU A 258 -11.70 -22.97 9.88
C GLU A 258 -12.20 -22.30 8.59
N SER A 259 -13.19 -22.91 7.94
CA SER A 259 -13.77 -22.40 6.69
C SER A 259 -14.82 -21.30 6.87
N LYS A 260 -15.13 -20.88 8.11
CA LYS A 260 -16.21 -19.92 8.43
C LYS A 260 -17.60 -20.31 7.88
N VAL A 261 -17.80 -21.57 7.51
CA VAL A 261 -19.07 -22.09 6.97
C VAL A 261 -20.04 -22.50 8.08
N LEU A 262 -19.56 -22.63 9.32
CA LEU A 262 -20.36 -23.10 10.44
C LEU A 262 -21.48 -22.09 10.78
N LYS A 263 -22.71 -22.41 10.36
CA LYS A 263 -23.92 -21.68 10.77
C LYS A 263 -24.40 -22.22 12.11
N LEU A 264 -24.49 -21.35 13.11
CA LEU A 264 -25.09 -21.67 14.41
C LEU A 264 -26.61 -21.58 14.31
N ASN A 265 -27.31 -22.59 14.82
CA ASN A 265 -28.77 -22.60 14.91
C ASN A 265 -29.19 -22.00 16.26
N LEU A 266 -29.11 -20.67 16.36
CA LEU A 266 -29.39 -19.93 17.58
C LEU A 266 -30.89 -19.96 17.92
N ASN A 267 -31.24 -20.52 19.08
CA ASN A 267 -32.60 -20.53 19.61
C ASN A 267 -32.60 -20.17 21.11
N LYS A 268 -33.76 -19.76 21.63
CA LYS A 268 -33.95 -19.64 23.08
C LYS A 268 -33.88 -21.04 23.70
N MET A 269 -33.03 -21.21 24.70
CA MET A 269 -32.87 -22.48 25.41
C MET A 269 -32.65 -22.27 26.91
N SER A 270 -33.08 -23.26 27.71
CA SER A 270 -32.77 -23.35 29.14
C SER A 270 -31.41 -24.03 29.34
N PRO A 271 -30.37 -23.35 29.86
CA PRO A 271 -29.10 -23.98 30.18
C PRO A 271 -29.25 -25.13 31.18
N LYS A 272 -30.19 -24.99 32.12
CA LYS A 272 -30.49 -26.01 33.13
C LYS A 272 -30.85 -27.34 32.46
N ASN A 273 -31.81 -27.32 31.52
CA ASN A 273 -32.28 -28.53 30.84
C ASN A 273 -31.14 -29.18 30.05
N ALA A 274 -30.37 -28.38 29.30
CA ALA A 274 -29.23 -28.89 28.54
C ALA A 274 -28.16 -29.52 29.44
N ILE A 275 -27.88 -28.91 30.60
CA ILE A 275 -26.94 -29.45 31.59
C ILE A 275 -27.46 -30.76 32.18
N GLU A 276 -28.72 -30.82 32.60
CA GLU A 276 -29.34 -32.03 33.16
C GLU A 276 -29.31 -33.20 32.16
N GLU A 277 -29.61 -32.95 30.89
CA GLU A 277 -29.53 -33.98 29.84
C GLU A 277 -28.10 -34.51 29.67
N VAL A 278 -27.10 -33.64 29.64
CA VAL A 278 -25.69 -34.05 29.52
C VAL A 278 -25.24 -34.81 30.77
N LEU A 279 -25.66 -34.39 31.97
CA LEU A 279 -25.38 -35.09 33.23
C LEU A 279 -25.93 -36.52 33.21
N ASN A 280 -27.13 -36.73 32.67
CA ASN A 280 -27.71 -38.07 32.52
C ASN A 280 -26.90 -38.95 31.57
N ILE A 281 -26.39 -38.38 30.47
CA ILE A 281 -25.57 -39.12 29.50
C ILE A 281 -24.25 -39.58 30.11
N ILE A 282 -23.61 -38.75 30.95
CA ILE A 282 -22.30 -39.07 31.55
C ILE A 282 -22.38 -39.85 32.88
N ALA A 283 -23.56 -39.98 33.49
CA ALA A 283 -23.74 -40.66 34.77
C ALA A 283 -23.10 -42.07 34.82
N PRO A 284 -23.26 -42.94 33.79
CA PRO A 284 -22.61 -44.25 33.80
C PRO A 284 -21.08 -44.17 33.82
N LEU A 285 -20.48 -43.11 33.25
CA LEU A 285 -19.03 -42.91 33.23
C LEU A 285 -18.51 -42.46 34.60
N SER A 286 -19.25 -41.60 35.30
CA SER A 286 -18.90 -41.19 36.66
C SER A 286 -19.10 -42.33 37.67
N ASP A 287 -20.14 -43.13 37.51
CA ASP A 287 -20.46 -44.25 38.41
C ASP A 287 -19.36 -45.31 38.38
N LYS A 288 -18.80 -45.61 37.19
CA LYS A 288 -17.65 -46.53 37.05
C LYS A 288 -16.42 -46.12 37.85
N LYS A 289 -16.20 -44.83 38.08
CA LYS A 289 -15.10 -44.28 38.88
C LYS A 289 -15.53 -43.84 40.28
N ASN A 290 -16.80 -44.05 40.63
CA ASN A 290 -17.41 -43.55 41.86
C ASN A 290 -17.24 -42.03 42.08
N ILE A 291 -17.24 -41.25 40.99
CA ILE A 291 -17.05 -39.80 41.03
C ILE A 291 -18.39 -39.11 41.36
N LYS A 292 -18.40 -38.28 42.40
CA LYS A 292 -19.58 -37.50 42.77
C LYS A 292 -19.72 -36.25 41.90
N ILE A 293 -20.78 -36.16 41.11
CA ILE A 293 -21.12 -34.94 40.37
C ILE A 293 -22.11 -34.11 41.17
N ILE A 294 -21.81 -32.82 41.38
CA ILE A 294 -22.71 -31.85 42.01
C ILE A 294 -23.11 -30.80 41.00
N PHE A 295 -24.42 -30.62 40.80
CA PHE A 295 -24.97 -29.55 39.97
C PHE A 295 -25.58 -28.46 40.85
N GLU A 296 -24.99 -27.27 40.83
CA GLU A 296 -25.50 -26.08 41.53
C GLU A 296 -26.05 -25.09 40.49
N ASN A 297 -27.36 -25.05 40.36
CA ASN A 297 -28.03 -24.18 39.40
C ASN A 297 -28.52 -22.88 40.05
N ASN A 298 -27.81 -21.77 39.83
CA ASN A 298 -28.19 -20.44 40.33
C ASN A 298 -28.73 -19.53 39.21
N CYS A 299 -29.10 -20.09 38.06
CA CYS A 299 -29.64 -19.35 36.92
C CYS A 299 -30.81 -20.11 36.27
N ASN A 300 -32.00 -19.50 36.22
CA ASN A 300 -33.19 -20.04 35.55
C ASN A 300 -33.56 -19.26 34.27
N THR A 301 -32.66 -18.42 33.78
CA THR A 301 -32.91 -17.57 32.62
C THR A 301 -32.61 -18.32 31.33
N GLU A 302 -33.49 -18.17 30.34
CA GLU A 302 -33.21 -18.65 28.98
C GLU A 302 -32.09 -17.84 28.31
N ILE A 303 -31.25 -18.51 27.54
CA ILE A 303 -30.20 -17.89 26.72
C ILE A 303 -30.48 -18.13 25.24
N VAL A 304 -29.94 -17.27 24.38
CA VAL A 304 -29.91 -17.51 22.93
C VAL A 304 -28.61 -18.21 22.58
N ALA A 305 -28.69 -19.49 22.21
CA ALA A 305 -27.54 -20.31 21.86
C ALA A 305 -27.95 -21.47 20.93
N ASP A 306 -26.98 -22.13 20.33
CA ASP A 306 -27.20 -23.40 19.64
C ASP A 306 -27.22 -24.54 20.66
N TYR A 307 -28.38 -25.15 20.84
CA TYR A 307 -28.61 -26.18 21.86
C TYR A 307 -27.68 -27.38 21.71
N GLN A 308 -27.52 -27.88 20.47
CA GLN A 308 -26.73 -29.07 20.19
C GLN A 308 -25.24 -28.79 20.42
N LYS A 309 -24.75 -27.63 19.97
CA LYS A 309 -23.36 -27.24 20.19
C LYS A 309 -23.07 -26.96 21.67
N PHE A 310 -24.03 -26.39 22.41
CA PHE A 310 -23.91 -26.22 23.86
C PHE A 310 -23.75 -27.57 24.58
N GLN A 311 -24.59 -28.55 24.26
CA GLN A 311 -24.48 -29.90 24.84
C GLN A 311 -23.16 -30.57 24.48
N GLN A 312 -22.71 -30.42 23.22
CA GLN A 312 -21.44 -30.98 22.76
C GLN A 312 -20.25 -30.41 23.54
N ILE A 313 -20.21 -29.09 23.75
CA ILE A 313 -19.17 -28.44 24.56
C ILE A 313 -19.20 -28.98 25.99
N LEU A 314 -20.38 -29.02 26.60
CA LEU A 314 -20.52 -29.46 27.98
C LEU A 314 -20.14 -30.94 28.16
N TYR A 315 -20.53 -31.80 27.23
CA TYR A 315 -20.14 -33.21 27.22
C TYR A 315 -18.62 -33.36 27.12
N ASN A 316 -17.96 -32.61 26.24
CA ASN A 316 -16.50 -32.66 26.09
C ASN A 316 -15.78 -32.18 27.35
N LEU A 317 -16.28 -31.16 28.02
CA LEU A 317 -15.70 -30.68 29.28
C LEU A 317 -15.89 -31.69 30.41
N LEU A 318 -17.10 -32.25 30.57
CA LEU A 318 -17.41 -33.17 31.66
C LEU A 318 -16.78 -34.55 31.47
N SER A 319 -16.72 -35.06 30.24
CA SER A 319 -16.04 -36.32 29.95
C SER A 319 -14.53 -36.21 30.22
N ASN A 320 -13.91 -35.08 29.87
CA ASN A 320 -12.53 -34.78 30.24
C ASN A 320 -12.37 -34.67 31.76
N ALA A 321 -13.27 -33.98 32.46
CA ALA A 321 -13.24 -33.90 33.92
C ALA A 321 -13.30 -35.30 34.57
N ILE A 322 -14.19 -36.20 34.12
CA ILE A 322 -14.28 -37.58 34.60
C ILE A 322 -13.00 -38.37 34.27
N LYS A 323 -12.43 -38.19 33.08
CA LYS A 323 -11.22 -38.89 32.64
C LYS A 323 -10.02 -38.57 33.54
N PHE A 324 -9.84 -37.30 33.91
CA PHE A 324 -8.69 -36.83 34.69
C PHE A 324 -8.91 -36.75 36.20
N THR A 325 -10.14 -36.93 36.68
CA THR A 325 -10.44 -37.04 38.11
C THR A 325 -10.14 -38.47 38.59
N GLN A 326 -9.49 -38.58 39.75
CA GLN A 326 -9.22 -39.86 40.41
C GLN A 326 -10.52 -40.53 40.88
N ASN A 327 -10.47 -41.84 41.15
CA ASN A 327 -11.61 -42.55 41.71
C ASN A 327 -12.04 -41.93 43.04
N ASP A 328 -13.34 -41.99 43.34
CA ASP A 328 -13.95 -41.38 44.53
C ASP A 328 -13.84 -39.83 44.59
N GLY A 329 -13.47 -39.21 43.46
CA GLY A 329 -13.33 -37.76 43.35
C GLY A 329 -14.67 -37.02 43.22
N LYS A 330 -14.60 -35.70 42.99
CA LYS A 330 -15.78 -34.82 42.89
C LYS A 330 -15.65 -33.85 41.73
N ILE A 331 -16.73 -33.69 40.97
CA ILE A 331 -16.90 -32.70 39.91
C ILE A 331 -18.07 -31.78 40.28
N THR A 332 -17.93 -30.47 40.09
CA THR A 332 -19.00 -29.51 40.38
C THR A 332 -19.31 -28.68 39.15
N VAL A 333 -20.58 -28.67 38.72
CA VAL A 333 -21.11 -27.83 37.65
C VAL A 333 -21.91 -26.71 38.27
N ARG A 334 -21.51 -25.46 38.04
CA ARG A 334 -22.20 -24.29 38.58
C ARG A 334 -22.69 -23.39 37.45
N SER A 335 -23.97 -23.06 37.45
CA SER A 335 -24.52 -22.03 36.58
C SER A 335 -24.86 -20.79 37.40
N PHE A 336 -24.47 -19.61 36.93
CA PHE A 336 -24.80 -18.33 37.58
C PHE A 336 -24.92 -17.23 36.52
N PHE A 337 -25.82 -16.27 36.76
CA PHE A 337 -25.90 -15.08 35.94
C PHE A 337 -24.95 -14.03 36.50
N THR A 338 -23.97 -13.59 35.72
CA THR A 338 -23.14 -12.43 36.07
C THR A 338 -23.61 -11.23 35.27
N ARG A 339 -23.87 -10.10 35.94
CA ARG A 339 -24.01 -8.81 35.24
C ARG A 339 -22.65 -8.48 34.63
N PRO A 340 -22.56 -8.12 33.35
CA PRO A 340 -21.27 -7.81 32.73
C PRO A 340 -20.59 -6.67 33.51
N LEU A 341 -19.40 -6.96 34.04
CA LEU A 341 -18.51 -5.96 34.62
C LEU A 341 -17.93 -5.14 33.46
N GLY A 342 -18.46 -3.93 33.25
CA GLY A 342 -17.84 -2.92 32.39
C GLY A 342 -18.61 -2.59 31.11
N LYS A 343 -18.58 -1.32 30.75
CA LYS A 343 -19.16 -0.72 29.55
C LYS A 343 -18.46 -1.23 28.28
N GLU A 344 -18.78 -2.40 27.77
CA GLU A 344 -18.64 -2.69 26.34
C GLU A 344 -19.78 -3.60 25.88
N LYS A 345 -20.87 -2.99 25.40
CA LYS A 345 -21.80 -3.65 24.50
C LYS A 345 -21.10 -3.85 23.15
N LYS A 346 -20.43 -4.98 22.98
CA LYS A 346 -20.24 -5.59 21.66
C LYS A 346 -20.82 -7.00 21.71
N TYR A 347 -22.14 -7.07 21.52
CA TYR A 347 -22.70 -8.24 20.87
C TYR A 347 -22.27 -8.13 19.41
N ILE A 348 -21.24 -8.89 19.03
CA ILE A 348 -20.94 -9.16 17.62
C ILE A 348 -22.04 -10.14 17.18
N LEU A 349 -22.94 -9.65 16.32
CA LEU A 349 -23.83 -10.48 15.51
C LEU A 349 -23.03 -11.14 14.39
#